data_AF-A0A7C1DJI6-F1
#
_entry.id   AF-A0A7C1DJI6-F1
#
_cell.length_a   1.000
_cell.length_b   1.000
_cell.length_c   1.000
_cell.angle_alpha   90.00
_cell.angle_beta   90.00
_cell.angle_gamma   90.00
#
_symmetry.space_group_name_H-M   'P 1'
#
loop_
_entity.id
_entity.type
_entity.pdbx_description
1 polymer ?
#
loop_
_entity_poly.entity_id
_entity_poly.type
_entity_poly.pdbx_seq_one_letter_code
_entity_poly.pdbx_strand_id
1 'polypeptide(L)' 'IEGVLRRLNVPVEKAVVNLQKYGNTSAASVFLALHEGISEGKISKGDKTMLVSFGAGMTYGAIILEI' A
#
# COMPACT_ATOMS: atom_id res chain seq x y z
N ILE A 1 -8.93 -1.14 -4.33
CA ILE A 1 -8.30 -1.45 -3.02
C ILE A 1 -9.23 -2.28 -2.13
N GLU A 2 -10.48 -1.87 -1.90
CA GLU A 2 -11.43 -2.55 -0.99
C GLU A 2 -11.64 -4.06 -1.26
N GLY A 3 -11.71 -4.46 -2.53
CA GLY A 3 -11.89 -5.87 -2.88
C GLY A 3 -10.73 -6.77 -2.45
N VAL A 4 -9.51 -6.23 -2.38
CA VAL A 4 -8.33 -6.93 -1.84
C VAL A 4 -8.42 -7.02 -0.33
N LEU A 5 -8.75 -5.90 0.33
CA LEU A 5 -8.88 -5.82 1.79
C LEU A 5 -9.97 -6.77 2.32
N ARG A 6 -11.14 -6.83 1.65
CA ARG A 6 -12.20 -7.78 1.97
C ARG A 6 -11.74 -9.23 1.85
N ARG A 7 -11.01 -9.58 0.79
CA ARG A 7 -10.47 -10.94 0.60
C ARG A 7 -9.45 -11.33 1.67
N LEU A 8 -8.72 -10.36 2.20
CA LEU A 8 -7.69 -10.56 3.23
C LEU A 8 -8.21 -10.38 4.66
N ASN A 9 -9.50 -10.07 4.85
CA ASN A 9 -10.09 -9.71 6.15
C ASN A 9 -9.33 -8.58 6.86
N VAL A 10 -8.89 -7.57 6.10
CA VAL A 10 -8.19 -6.40 6.63
C VAL A 10 -9.15 -5.20 6.69
N PRO A 11 -9.24 -4.49 7.83
CA PRO A 11 -10.03 -3.27 7.94
C PRO A 11 -9.56 -2.19 6.96
N VAL A 12 -10.50 -1.42 6.39
CA VAL A 12 -10.18 -0.39 5.37
C VAL A 12 -9.29 0.70 5.94
N GLU A 13 -9.41 0.97 7.23
CA GLU A 13 -8.68 1.99 7.97
C GLU A 13 -7.18 1.68 8.07
N LYS A 14 -6.78 0.42 7.84
CA LYS A 14 -5.37 0.00 7.77
C LYS A 14 -4.74 0.23 6.39
N ALA A 15 -5.50 0.64 5.38
CA ALA A 15 -4.96 0.93 4.06
C ALA A 15 -4.51 2.40 3.96
N VAL A 16 -3.31 2.62 3.41
CA VAL A 16 -2.87 3.97 3.01
C VAL A 16 -3.38 4.25 1.60
N VAL A 17 -4.19 5.31 1.47
CA VAL A 17 -4.81 5.72 0.19
C VAL A 17 -4.53 7.19 -0.09
N ASN A 18 -3.75 7.43 -1.16
CA ASN A 18 -3.37 8.77 -1.60
C ASN A 18 -3.58 8.98 -3.12
N LEU A 19 -4.35 8.10 -3.76
CA LEU A 19 -4.67 8.17 -5.18
C LEU A 19 -5.31 9.52 -5.56
N GLN A 20 -6.12 10.09 -4.66
CA GLN A 20 -6.75 11.41 -4.79
C GLN A 20 -5.75 12.56 -4.84
N LYS A 21 -4.53 12.39 -4.31
CA LYS A 21 -3.47 13.41 -4.32
C LYS A 21 -2.58 13.30 -5.56
N TYR A 22 -2.17 12.08 -5.94
CA TYR A 22 -1.12 11.87 -6.96
C TYR A 22 -1.56 11.09 -8.21
N GLY A 23 -2.76 10.51 -8.22
CA GLY A 23 -3.17 9.59 -9.27
C GLY A 23 -2.29 8.33 -9.33
N ASN A 24 -2.33 7.64 -10.47
CA ASN A 24 -1.50 6.47 -10.72
C ASN A 24 -0.13 6.91 -11.24
N THR A 25 0.91 6.72 -10.42
CA THR A 25 2.31 7.08 -10.74
C THR A 25 3.12 5.84 -11.15
N SER A 26 2.44 4.80 -11.67
CA SER A 26 3.02 3.52 -12.06
C SER A 26 3.79 2.90 -10.89
N ALA A 27 5.03 2.46 -11.12
CA ALA A 27 5.89 1.81 -10.13
C ALA A 27 6.11 2.64 -8.85
N ALA A 28 6.04 3.97 -8.92
CA ALA A 28 6.23 4.83 -7.76
C ALA A 28 5.05 4.82 -6.77
N SER A 29 3.85 4.39 -7.21
CA SER A 29 2.60 4.53 -6.44
C SER A 29 2.68 3.87 -5.06
N VAL A 30 3.24 2.66 -4.99
CA VAL A 30 3.32 1.90 -3.74
C VAL A 30 4.32 2.51 -2.75
N PHE A 31 5.41 3.09 -3.26
CA PHE A 31 6.43 3.72 -2.43
C PHE A 31 6.03 5.11 -1.95
N LEU A 32 5.28 5.87 -2.75
CA LEU A 32 4.65 7.12 -2.31
C LEU A 32 3.66 6.88 -1.17
N ALA A 33 2.81 5.86 -1.29
CA ALA A 33 1.90 5.46 -0.22
C ALA A 33 2.64 5.00 1.04
N LEU A 34 3.73 4.23 0.89
CA LEU A 34 4.56 3.84 2.03
C LEU A 34 5.17 5.05 2.74
N HIS A 35 5.78 5.97 1.98
CA HIS A 35 6.41 7.16 2.52
C HIS A 35 5.41 8.06 3.26
N GLU A 36 4.23 8.31 2.69
CA GLU A 36 3.18 9.07 3.38
C GLU A 36 2.64 8.32 4.60
N GLY A 37 2.45 7.00 4.52
CA GLY A 37 2.01 6.20 5.67
C GLY A 37 2.94 6.33 6.88
N ILE A 38 4.26 6.33 6.64
CA ILE A 38 5.26 6.57 7.68
C ILE A 38 5.22 8.02 8.16
N SER A 39 5.21 8.98 7.23
CA SER A 39 5.27 10.42 7.56
C SER A 39 4.03 10.93 8.30
N GLU A 40 2.86 10.33 8.03
CA GLU A 40 1.59 10.62 8.72
C GLU A 40 1.41 9.79 10.00
N GLY A 41 2.38 8.95 10.39
CA GLY A 41 2.33 8.12 11.60
C GLY A 41 1.33 6.95 11.53
N LYS A 42 0.82 6.62 10.35
CA LYS A 42 -0.06 5.46 10.13
C LYS A 42 0.70 4.13 10.11
N ILE A 43 1.99 4.19 9.82
CA ILE A 43 2.92 3.07 9.83
C ILE A 43 4.06 3.44 10.78
N SER A 44 4.30 2.60 11.77
CA SER A 44 5.32 2.78 12.81
C SER A 44 6.38 1.70 12.78
N LYS A 45 7.51 1.96 13.43
CA LYS A 45 8.58 0.98 13.59
C LYS A 45 8.06 -0.28 14.30
N GLY A 46 8.39 -1.45 13.77
CA GLY A 46 7.90 -2.75 14.22
C GLY A 46 6.58 -3.19 13.58
N ASP A 47 5.91 -2.32 12.80
CA ASP A 47 4.71 -2.73 12.07
C ASP A 47 5.06 -3.63 10.90
N LYS A 48 4.32 -4.75 10.79
CA LYS A 48 4.34 -5.59 9.60
C LYS A 48 3.50 -4.91 8.51
N THR A 49 4.18 -4.37 7.52
CA THR A 49 3.59 -3.63 6.41
C THR A 49 3.62 -4.49 5.14
N MET A 50 2.48 -4.64 4.50
CA MET A 50 2.36 -5.32 3.22
C MET A 50 2.31 -4.30 2.08
N LEU A 51 3.23 -4.41 1.13
CA LEU A 51 3.17 -3.68 -0.14
C LEU A 51 2.68 -4.65 -1.22
N VAL A 52 1.70 -4.21 -2.01
CA VAL A 52 1.15 -4.96 -3.14
C VAL A 52 1.14 -4.04 -4.36
N SER A 53 1.59 -4.57 -5.50
CA SER A 53 1.54 -3.87 -6.78
C SER A 53 1.14 -4.82 -7.91
N PHE A 54 0.47 -4.25 -8.92
CA PHE A 54 0.08 -4.90 -10.16
C PHE A 54 0.37 -3.93 -11.31
N GLY A 55 0.91 -4.43 -12.41
CA GLY A 55 1.32 -3.63 -13.55
C GLY A 55 1.05 -4.30 -14.91
N ALA A 56 1.48 -3.62 -15.96
CA ALA A 56 1.35 -4.10 -17.34
C ALA A 56 2.01 -5.49 -17.51
N GLY A 57 1.50 -6.27 -18.46
CA GLY A 57 1.97 -7.65 -18.68
C GLY A 57 1.49 -8.63 -17.63
N MET A 58 0.40 -8.32 -16.90
CA MET A 58 -0.17 -9.16 -15.84
C MET A 58 0.83 -9.46 -14.71
N THR A 59 1.81 -8.58 -14.52
CA THR A 59 2.84 -8.76 -13.49
C THR A 59 2.32 -8.22 -12.17
N TYR A 60 2.41 -9.02 -11.12
CA TYR A 60 2.07 -8.61 -9.76
C TYR A 60 3.10 -9.12 -8.77
N GLY A 61 3.18 -8.45 -7.64
CA GLY A 61 4.06 -8.83 -6.55
C GLY A 61 3.55 -8.29 -5.22
N ALA A 62 3.95 -8.98 -4.16
CA ALA A 62 3.71 -8.56 -2.80
C ALA A 62 4.97 -8.77 -1.97
N ILE A 63 5.21 -7.87 -1.02
CA ILE A 63 6.21 -8.04 0.02
C ILE A 63 5.61 -7.70 1.37
N ILE A 64 5.98 -8.46 2.40
CA ILE A 64 5.75 -8.09 3.79
C ILE A 64 7.10 -7.71 4.37
N LEU A 65 7.19 -6.52 4.94
CA LEU A 65 8.37 -6.05 5.64
C LEU A 65 8.00 -5.54 7.03
N GLU A 66 8.98 -5.57 7.93
CA GLU A 66 8.92 -4.88 9.21
C GLU A 66 9.64 -3.54 9.04
N ILE A 67 8.95 -2.45 9.36
CA ILE A 67 9.47 -1.07 9.26
C ILE A 67 10.37 -0.73 10.45
#